data_AF-A0A352UH41-F1
#
_entry.id   AF-A0A352UH41-F1
#
_cell.length_a   1.000
_cell.length_b   1.000
_cell.length_c   1.000
_cell.angle_alpha   90.00
_cell.angle_beta   90.00
_cell.angle_gamma   90.00
#
_symmetry.space_group_name_H-M   'P 1'
#
loop_
_entity.id
_entity.type
_entity.pdbx_description
1 polymer ?
#
loop_
_entity_poly.entity_id
_entity_poly.type
_entity_poly.pdbx_seq_one_letter_code
_entity_poly.pdbx_strand_id
1 'polypeptide(L)'
;HPLFNLVDDIEVVNGSNTSQENSYASDVATALGFHGTGGSDVHSAHGLGKGVTIFNRDIKSESDLVQALKAKHYSPGFRDGSGNVHSLVDSP
;
A
#
# COMPACT_ATOMS: atom_id res chain seq x y z
N HIS A 1 -14.18 -2.54 15.03
CA HIS A 1 -15.37 -1.83 14.49
C HIS A 1 -15.92 -2.62 13.31
N PRO A 2 -17.25 -2.76 13.11
CA PRO A 2 -17.83 -3.62 12.06
C PRO A 2 -17.36 -3.32 10.63
N LEU A 3 -16.95 -2.07 10.37
CA LEU A 3 -16.40 -1.64 9.08
C LEU A 3 -15.22 -2.50 8.60
N PHE A 4 -14.34 -2.91 9.51
CA PHE A 4 -13.15 -3.69 9.14
C PHE A 4 -13.50 -5.11 8.67
N ASN A 5 -14.72 -5.59 8.89
CA ASN A 5 -15.16 -6.87 8.35
C ASN A 5 -15.53 -6.79 6.85
N LEU A 6 -15.53 -5.60 6.25
CA LEU A 6 -15.95 -5.36 4.87
C LEU A 6 -14.78 -5.11 3.91
N VAL A 7 -13.55 -5.07 4.42
CA VAL A 7 -12.36 -4.76 3.64
C VAL A 7 -11.33 -5.86 3.83
N ASP A 8 -10.46 -6.04 2.84
CA ASP A 8 -9.39 -7.03 2.89
C ASP A 8 -8.07 -6.44 3.43
N ASP A 9 -7.85 -5.14 3.28
CA ASP A 9 -6.59 -4.43 3.52
C ASP A 9 -6.81 -2.97 3.94
N ILE A 10 -5.76 -2.35 4.46
CA ILE A 10 -5.70 -0.91 4.75
C ILE A 10 -4.60 -0.27 3.88
N GLU A 11 -4.86 0.91 3.31
CA GLU A 11 -3.80 1.70 2.66
C GLU A 11 -2.96 2.37 3.76
N VAL A 12 -1.70 1.96 3.88
CA VAL A 12 -0.76 2.46 4.89
C VAL A 12 0.32 3.35 4.28
N VAL A 13 0.41 3.38 2.95
CA VAL A 13 1.26 4.28 2.17
C VAL A 13 0.43 5.04 1.17
N ASN A 14 -0.03 6.22 1.54
CA ASN A 14 -0.66 7.16 0.63
C ASN A 14 0.30 8.31 0.32
N GLY A 15 0.55 8.55 -0.97
CA GLY A 15 1.47 9.58 -1.45
C GLY A 15 1.03 11.03 -1.16
N SER A 16 -0.26 11.25 -0.95
CA SER A 16 -0.85 12.56 -0.64
C SER A 16 -1.01 12.80 0.87
N ASN A 17 -0.83 11.77 1.70
CA ASN A 17 -0.82 11.89 3.16
C ASN A 17 0.54 12.31 3.74
N THR A 18 0.47 12.82 4.96
CA THR A 18 1.64 13.08 5.81
C THR A 18 2.25 11.77 6.32
N SER A 19 3.51 11.81 6.77
CA SER A 19 4.15 10.65 7.40
C SER A 19 3.44 10.18 8.68
N GLN A 20 2.82 11.12 9.42
CA GLN A 20 2.10 10.82 10.65
C GLN A 20 0.79 10.06 10.38
N GLU A 21 0.04 10.46 9.35
CA GLU A 21 -1.18 9.76 8.92
C GLU A 21 -0.86 8.35 8.43
N ASN A 22 0.19 8.19 7.61
CA ASN A 22 0.64 6.88 7.13
C ASN A 22 1.12 5.98 8.29
N SER A 23 1.86 6.54 9.25
CA SER A 23 2.27 5.79 10.47
C SER A 23 1.05 5.33 11.26
N TYR A 24 0.06 6.20 11.45
CA TYR A 24 -1.16 5.85 12.17
C TYR A 24 -1.95 4.74 11.45
N ALA A 25 -2.08 4.82 10.13
CA ALA A 25 -2.71 3.75 9.33
C ALA A 25 -1.96 2.42 9.48
N SER A 26 -0.62 2.45 9.46
CA SER A 26 0.23 1.28 9.71
C SER A 26 0.02 0.67 11.10
N ASP A 27 -0.06 1.51 12.14
CA ASP A 27 -0.31 1.05 13.51
C ASP A 27 -1.70 0.39 13.62
N VAL A 28 -2.71 0.96 12.97
CA VAL A 28 -4.06 0.38 12.92
C VAL A 28 -4.08 -0.95 12.17
N ALA A 29 -3.41 -1.04 11.01
CA ALA A 29 -3.31 -2.28 10.25
C ALA A 29 -2.65 -3.39 11.08
N THR A 30 -1.53 -3.07 11.72
CA THR A 30 -0.79 -3.98 12.61
C THR A 30 -1.67 -4.44 13.77
N ALA A 31 -2.34 -3.51 14.47
CA ALA A 31 -3.19 -3.83 15.61
C ALA A 31 -4.40 -4.70 15.26
N LEU A 32 -4.86 -4.67 14.00
CA LEU A 32 -5.99 -5.45 13.51
C LEU A 32 -5.57 -6.73 12.75
N GLY A 33 -4.28 -6.93 12.50
CA GLY A 33 -3.76 -8.04 11.70
C GLY A 33 -4.09 -7.93 10.20
N PHE A 34 -4.18 -6.71 9.68
CA PHE A 34 -4.41 -6.42 8.26
C PHE A 34 -3.08 -6.22 7.53
N HIS A 35 -3.03 -6.59 6.25
CA HIS A 35 -1.91 -6.21 5.39
C HIS A 35 -2.03 -4.74 4.94
N GLY A 36 -0.87 -4.15 4.66
CA GLY A 36 -0.76 -2.78 4.16
C GLY A 36 -0.70 -2.72 2.63
N THR A 37 -1.41 -1.77 2.04
CA THR A 37 -1.26 -1.39 0.62
C THR A 37 -0.73 0.03 0.49
N GLY A 38 -0.28 0.38 -0.72
CA GLY A 38 0.17 1.73 -1.03
C GLY A 38 -0.28 2.24 -2.39
N GLY A 39 -0.52 3.54 -2.45
CA GLY A 39 -1.02 4.27 -3.61
C GLY A 39 -0.57 5.73 -3.62
N SER A 40 -0.45 6.31 -4.81
CA SER A 40 0.06 7.68 -4.93
C SER A 40 -0.99 8.76 -4.65
N ASP A 41 -2.26 8.43 -4.83
CA ASP A 41 -3.41 9.36 -4.77
C ASP A 41 -3.15 10.71 -5.47
N VAL A 42 -2.53 10.62 -6.65
CA VAL A 42 -2.00 11.79 -7.32
C VAL A 42 -3.04 12.41 -8.26
N HIS A 43 -3.11 13.74 -8.24
CA HIS A 43 -3.96 14.54 -9.13
C HIS A 43 -3.13 15.38 -10.13
N SER A 44 -1.81 15.18 -10.19
CA SER A 44 -0.87 15.82 -11.13
C SER A 44 0.31 14.89 -11.43
N ALA A 45 1.13 15.21 -12.45
CA ALA A 45 2.30 14.39 -12.76
C ALA A 45 3.36 14.37 -11.65
N HIS A 46 3.40 15.38 -10.78
CA HIS A 46 4.48 15.59 -9.82
C HIS A 46 4.54 14.54 -8.68
N GLY A 47 3.41 13.92 -8.35
CA GLY A 47 3.34 12.87 -7.31
C GLY A 47 3.12 11.47 -7.86
N LEU A 48 3.17 11.29 -9.18
CA LEU A 48 2.90 10.00 -9.80
C LEU A 48 3.83 8.94 -9.21
N GLY A 49 3.25 7.87 -8.68
CA GLY A 49 3.97 6.74 -8.08
C GLY A 49 4.71 7.05 -6.79
N LYS A 50 4.40 8.15 -6.08
CA LYS A 50 5.01 8.47 -4.78
C LYS A 50 4.73 7.40 -3.72
N GLY A 51 3.49 6.88 -3.68
CA GLY A 51 3.12 5.66 -2.95
C GLY A 51 2.78 4.53 -3.92
N VAL A 52 3.16 3.30 -3.61
CA VAL A 52 3.00 2.12 -4.47
C VAL A 52 2.74 0.86 -3.65
N THR A 53 2.14 -0.14 -4.30
CA THR A 53 2.10 -1.53 -3.84
C THR A 53 3.05 -2.36 -4.71
N ILE A 54 3.99 -3.06 -4.07
CA ILE A 54 5.06 -3.79 -4.72
C ILE A 54 4.67 -5.27 -4.77
N PHE A 55 4.52 -5.81 -5.99
CA PHE A 55 4.21 -7.22 -6.19
C PHE A 55 5.47 -8.00 -6.55
N ASN A 56 5.61 -9.22 -6.02
CA ASN A 56 6.70 -10.15 -6.36
C ASN A 56 6.46 -10.92 -7.68
N ARG A 57 5.44 -10.53 -8.44
CA ARG A 57 5.06 -11.08 -9.73
C ARG A 57 4.62 -9.98 -10.68
N ASP A 58 4.71 -10.27 -11.96
CA ASP A 58 4.16 -9.40 -12.99
C ASP A 58 2.63 -9.40 -12.92
N ILE A 59 2.06 -8.20 -12.89
CA ILE A 59 0.62 -7.94 -13.01
C ILE A 59 0.33 -7.50 -14.44
N LYS A 60 -0.32 -8.35 -15.23
CA LYS A 60 -0.63 -8.07 -16.64
C LYS A 60 -2.13 -7.87 -16.90
N SER A 61 -2.97 -8.10 -15.89
CA SER A 61 -4.42 -7.97 -15.97
C SER A 61 -5.02 -7.61 -14.60
N GLU A 62 -6.27 -7.16 -14.60
CA GLU A 62 -7.05 -6.96 -13.37
C GLU A 62 -7.18 -8.26 -12.56
N SER A 63 -7.38 -9.41 -13.25
CA SER A 63 -7.47 -10.70 -12.57
C SER A 63 -6.16 -11.08 -11.87
N ASP A 64 -5.00 -10.78 -12.48
CA ASP A 64 -3.70 -10.98 -11.84
C ASP A 64 -3.56 -10.12 -10.58
N LEU A 65 -4.00 -8.86 -10.66
CA LEU A 65 -3.97 -7.92 -9.54
C LEU A 65 -4.81 -8.46 -8.37
N VAL A 66 -6.06 -8.83 -8.64
CA VAL A 66 -6.97 -9.38 -7.62
C VAL A 66 -6.40 -10.65 -7.00
N GLN A 67 -5.82 -11.54 -7.80
CA GLN A 67 -5.19 -12.76 -7.28
C GLN A 67 -3.98 -12.45 -6.40
N ALA A 68 -3.13 -11.50 -6.80
CA ALA A 68 -1.96 -11.11 -6.02
C ALA A 68 -2.35 -10.44 -4.69
N LEU A 69 -3.39 -9.58 -4.71
CA LEU A 69 -3.97 -8.99 -3.50
C LEU A 69 -4.57 -10.05 -2.57
N LYS A 70 -5.34 -11.00 -3.10
CA LYS A 70 -5.89 -12.10 -2.29
C LYS A 70 -4.84 -13.04 -1.71
N ALA A 71 -3.71 -13.21 -2.42
CA ALA A 71 -2.60 -14.03 -1.96
C ALA A 71 -1.75 -13.35 -0.87
N LYS A 72 -1.96 -12.06 -0.59
CA LYS A 72 -1.20 -11.30 0.42
C LYS A 72 0.32 -11.31 0.20
N HIS A 73 0.74 -11.41 -1.07
CA HIS A 73 2.14 -11.45 -1.50
C HIS A 73 2.58 -10.13 -2.14
N TYR A 74 2.53 -9.07 -1.34
CA TYR A 74 2.94 -7.72 -1.72
C TYR A 74 3.39 -6.95 -0.50
N SER A 75 3.98 -5.79 -0.73
CA SER A 75 4.32 -4.85 0.33
C SER A 75 4.05 -3.40 -0.10
N PRO A 76 3.66 -2.53 0.82
CA PRO A 76 3.49 -1.11 0.53
C PRO A 76 4.86 -0.40 0.49
N GLY A 77 4.99 0.69 -0.26
CA GLY A 77 6.26 1.41 -0.34
C GLY A 77 6.18 2.81 -0.94
N PHE A 78 7.23 3.58 -0.73
CA PHE A 78 7.38 4.92 -1.30
C PHE A 78 8.41 4.94 -2.42
N ARG A 79 8.13 5.67 -3.51
CA ARG A 79 9.15 6.01 -4.49
C ARG A 79 9.79 7.34 -4.17
N ASP A 80 11.12 7.39 -4.14
CA ASP A 80 11.86 8.63 -3.96
C ASP A 80 12.02 9.44 -5.27
N GLY A 81 12.63 10.62 -5.16
CA GLY A 81 12.87 11.51 -6.30
C GLY A 81 13.85 10.98 -7.34
N SER A 82 14.62 9.93 -7.02
CA SER A 82 15.52 9.25 -7.95
C SER A 82 14.86 8.08 -8.69
N GLY A 83 13.63 7.72 -8.31
CA GLY A 83 12.88 6.62 -8.91
C GLY A 83 13.02 5.30 -8.17
N ASN A 84 13.80 5.24 -7.09
CA ASN A 84 13.95 4.02 -6.29
C ASN A 84 12.71 3.83 -5.40
N VAL A 85 12.29 2.58 -5.24
CA VAL A 85 11.15 2.21 -4.39
C VAL A 85 11.67 1.59 -3.10
N HIS A 86 11.19 2.12 -1.98
CA HIS A 86 11.51 1.68 -0.62
C HIS A 86 10.26 1.05 -0.02
N SER A 87 10.30 -0.27 0.18
CA SER A 87 9.22 -0.99 0.86
C SER A 87 9.17 -0.58 2.33
N LEU A 88 7.98 -0.34 2.85
CA LEU A 88 7.73 -0.58 4.26
C LEU A 88 7.67 -2.11 4.42
N VAL A 89 8.48 -2.65 5.32
CA VAL A 89 8.42 -4.07 5.64
C VAL A 89 7.32 -4.21 6.66
N ASP A 90 6.22 -4.86 6.30
CA ASP A 90 5.18 -5.22 7.26
C ASP A 90 5.85 -6.10 8.33
N SER A 91 5.82 -5.65 9.59
CA SER A 91 6.04 -6.58 10.70
C SER A 91 4.81 -7.49 10.72
N PRO A 92 4.97 -8.82 10.66
CA PRO A 92 3.85 -9.74 10.78
C PRO A 92 3.17 -9.65 12.15
#